data_AF-A0A6P2FQT4-F1
#
_entry.id   AF-A0A6P2FQT4-F1
#
_cell.length_a   1.000
_cell.length_b   1.000
_cell.length_c   1.000
_cell.angle_alpha   90.00
_cell.angle_beta   90.00
_cell.angle_gamma   90.00
#
_symmetry.space_group_name_H-M   'P 1'
#
loop_
_entity.id
_entity.type
_entity.pdbx_description
1 polymer ?
#
loop_
_entity_poly.entity_id
_entity_poly.type
_entity_poly.pdbx_seq_one_letter_code
_entity_poly.pdbx_strand_id
1 'polypeptide(L)'
;MDKPLGKAVLCAGAAVAALVTISSAWAHEPGRMTGGGSFFCPYYGGFQRVTHGFELHCGTGGAFEGADPAEPNNLEINFSGGDNFHLTTLTKGLCSDDAAIDQKPPVAPFDTFVGEGTGTFNGQPATISFTFVDAGEPGTADTASVVITSGSTVLSCEASPLTFGNHQAHRLTGSNQ
;
A
#
# COMPACT_ATOMS: atom_id res chain seq x y z
N MET A 1 -35.57 32.78 64.67
CA MET A 1 -35.51 33.44 63.35
C MET A 1 -34.30 32.92 62.60
N ASP A 2 -34.56 32.44 61.39
CA ASP A 2 -33.77 32.46 60.16
C ASP A 2 -32.47 31.62 60.02
N LYS A 3 -32.53 30.75 59.00
CA LYS A 3 -31.48 29.88 58.45
C LYS A 3 -30.87 30.55 57.21
N PRO A 4 -29.59 30.32 56.90
CA PRO A 4 -29.25 29.79 55.58
C PRO A 4 -28.14 28.71 55.67
N LEU A 5 -28.32 27.51 55.12
CA LEU A 5 -28.00 27.06 53.76
C LEU A 5 -26.50 27.04 53.40
N GLY A 6 -25.89 25.86 53.57
CA GLY A 6 -25.07 25.16 52.57
C GLY A 6 -23.61 25.57 52.39
N LYS A 7 -22.69 24.57 52.48
CA LYS A 7 -21.63 24.35 51.48
C LYS A 7 -21.33 22.85 51.38
N ALA A 8 -21.59 22.31 50.19
CA ALA A 8 -21.19 20.97 49.79
C ALA A 8 -19.66 20.89 49.71
N VAL A 9 -19.09 19.81 50.23
CA VAL A 9 -17.69 19.45 50.04
C VAL A 9 -17.57 18.87 48.63
N LEU A 10 -16.99 19.65 47.72
CA LEU A 10 -16.57 19.17 46.40
C LEU A 10 -15.17 18.56 46.56
N CYS A 11 -15.09 17.23 46.52
CA CYS A 11 -13.82 16.55 46.29
C CYS A 11 -13.38 16.84 44.84
N ALA A 12 -12.38 17.70 44.68
CA ALA A 12 -11.73 17.93 43.39
C ALA A 12 -10.88 16.69 43.05
N GLY A 13 -11.47 15.73 42.37
CA GLY A 13 -10.70 14.72 41.63
C GLY A 13 -10.04 15.41 40.45
N ALA A 14 -8.71 15.49 40.45
CA ALA A 14 -7.96 15.90 39.27
C ALA A 14 -8.22 14.89 38.15
N ALA A 15 -9.11 15.23 37.22
CA ALA A 15 -9.22 14.50 35.97
C ALA A 15 -7.96 14.80 35.16
N VAL A 16 -6.96 13.94 35.28
CA VAL A 16 -5.86 13.90 34.32
C VAL A 16 -6.49 13.49 33.00
N ALA A 17 -6.72 14.46 32.12
CA ALA A 17 -7.06 14.18 30.73
C ALA A 17 -5.83 13.48 30.14
N ALA A 18 -5.83 12.16 30.16
CA ALA A 18 -4.90 11.38 29.37
C ALA A 18 -5.17 11.78 27.91
N LEU A 19 -4.25 12.55 27.32
CA LEU A 19 -4.16 12.70 25.88
C LEU A 19 -3.93 11.29 25.35
N VAL A 20 -5.01 10.63 24.93
CA VAL A 20 -4.93 9.45 24.10
C VAL A 20 -4.33 9.95 22.79
N THR A 21 -3.02 9.80 22.65
CA THR A 21 -2.38 9.84 21.36
C THR A 21 -3.00 8.69 20.58
N ILE A 22 -3.98 9.00 19.74
CA ILE A 22 -4.48 8.06 18.74
C ILE A 22 -3.26 7.82 17.86
N SER A 23 -2.53 6.74 18.14
CA SER A 23 -1.51 6.21 17.26
C SER A 23 -2.13 6.16 15.87
N SER A 24 -1.50 6.81 14.90
CA SER A 24 -1.89 6.84 13.49
C SER A 24 -1.90 5.40 12.98
N ALA A 25 -3.01 4.73 13.24
CA ALA A 25 -3.21 3.35 12.86
C ALA A 25 -3.49 3.39 11.37
N TRP A 26 -2.46 3.10 10.56
CA TRP A 26 -2.53 2.57 9.18
C TRP A 26 -3.82 3.00 8.46
N ALA A 27 -4.02 4.31 8.35
CA ALA A 27 -5.23 4.84 7.80
C ALA A 27 -5.20 4.55 6.31
N HIS A 28 -6.28 3.97 5.82
CA HIS A 28 -6.42 3.74 4.39
C HIS A 28 -6.63 5.09 3.69
N GLU A 29 -5.76 5.40 2.73
CA GLU A 29 -5.79 6.67 2.00
C GLU A 29 -6.37 6.50 0.58
N PRO A 30 -7.19 7.45 0.09
CA PRO A 30 -7.72 7.39 -1.27
C PRO A 30 -6.66 7.83 -2.29
N GLY A 31 -6.65 7.18 -3.45
CA GLY A 31 -5.74 7.55 -4.53
C GLY A 31 -5.53 6.45 -5.55
N ARG A 32 -4.42 6.56 -6.28
CA ARG A 32 -3.92 5.52 -7.18
C ARG A 32 -2.41 5.55 -7.21
N MET A 33 -1.79 4.42 -7.47
CA MET A 33 -0.36 4.33 -7.73
C MET A 33 -0.15 3.85 -9.16
N THR A 34 0.80 4.48 -9.86
CA THR A 34 1.20 4.09 -11.21
C THR A 34 2.69 3.83 -11.23
N GLY A 35 3.15 3.05 -12.19
CA GLY A 35 4.58 2.98 -12.44
C GLY A 35 4.99 1.65 -13.04
N GLY A 36 6.24 1.32 -12.77
CA GLY A 36 6.83 0.08 -13.22
C GLY A 36 8.34 0.14 -13.10
N GLY A 37 8.99 -0.92 -13.53
CA GLY A 37 10.44 -0.99 -13.43
C GLY A 37 10.95 -2.40 -13.46
N SER A 38 12.09 -2.59 -12.79
CA SER A 38 12.65 -3.89 -12.55
C SER A 38 13.47 -3.95 -11.29
N PHE A 39 13.43 -5.10 -10.64
CA PHE A 39 14.19 -5.43 -9.44
C PHE A 39 14.69 -6.87 -9.57
N PHE A 40 15.58 -7.27 -8.65
CA PHE A 40 16.19 -8.59 -8.68
C PHE A 40 15.74 -9.41 -7.48
N CYS A 41 15.12 -10.56 -7.75
CA CYS A 41 14.65 -11.48 -6.74
C CYS A 41 15.61 -12.65 -6.57
N PRO A 42 15.80 -13.16 -5.35
CA PRO A 42 16.52 -14.41 -5.13
C PRO A 42 15.90 -15.55 -5.94
N TYR A 43 16.74 -16.31 -6.65
CA TYR A 43 16.36 -17.50 -7.41
C TYR A 43 17.45 -18.57 -7.32
N TYR A 44 17.13 -19.84 -7.58
CA TYR A 44 18.11 -20.93 -7.51
C TYR A 44 19.37 -20.60 -8.32
N GLY A 45 20.50 -20.45 -7.62
CA GLY A 45 21.80 -20.17 -8.23
C GLY A 45 22.11 -18.68 -8.49
N GLY A 46 21.29 -17.74 -8.01
CA GLY A 46 21.59 -16.31 -8.08
C GLY A 46 20.38 -15.40 -7.93
N PHE A 47 20.23 -14.47 -8.88
CA PHE A 47 19.12 -13.52 -8.92
C PHE A 47 18.43 -13.58 -10.27
N GLN A 48 17.09 -13.50 -10.23
CA GLN A 48 16.25 -13.37 -11.41
C GLN A 48 15.81 -11.91 -11.54
N ARG A 49 15.84 -11.38 -12.76
CA ARG A 49 15.26 -10.07 -13.03
C ARG A 49 13.75 -10.20 -13.14
N VAL A 50 13.05 -9.42 -12.33
CA VAL A 50 11.59 -9.25 -12.39
C VAL A 50 11.32 -7.85 -12.92
N THR A 51 10.36 -7.74 -13.83
CA THR A 51 9.89 -6.46 -14.36
C THR A 51 8.40 -6.34 -14.17
N HIS A 52 7.92 -5.12 -13.98
CA HIS A 52 6.50 -4.86 -13.80
C HIS A 52 6.09 -3.52 -14.38
N GLY A 53 4.79 -3.39 -14.64
CA GLY A 53 4.13 -2.15 -15.01
C GLY A 53 2.70 -2.16 -14.52
N PHE A 54 2.21 -1.04 -13.99
CA PHE A 54 0.92 -1.00 -13.33
C PHE A 54 0.25 0.38 -13.28
N GLU A 55 -1.08 0.31 -13.13
CA GLU A 55 -1.95 1.37 -12.63
C GLU A 55 -2.94 0.70 -11.67
N LEU A 56 -2.91 1.10 -10.41
CA LEU A 56 -3.68 0.46 -9.34
C LEU A 56 -4.36 1.52 -8.50
N HIS A 57 -5.65 1.36 -8.25
CA HIS A 57 -6.41 2.26 -7.41
C HIS A 57 -6.51 1.74 -5.99
N CYS A 58 -6.52 2.67 -5.04
CA CYS A 58 -6.79 2.37 -3.65
C CYS A 58 -8.23 1.86 -3.50
N GLY A 59 -8.44 1.05 -2.45
CA GLY A 59 -9.74 0.63 -1.95
C GLY A 59 -10.68 1.79 -1.62
N THR A 60 -11.92 1.44 -1.35
CA THR A 60 -12.92 2.37 -0.80
C THR A 60 -13.50 1.90 0.53
N GLY A 61 -13.20 0.65 0.95
CA GLY A 61 -13.49 0.15 2.29
C GLY A 61 -12.82 1.03 3.36
N GLY A 62 -13.57 1.38 4.40
CA GLY A 62 -13.12 2.31 5.45
C GLY A 62 -11.79 1.94 6.09
N ALA A 63 -11.28 2.84 6.96
CA ALA A 63 -9.97 2.69 7.62
C ALA A 63 -9.72 1.23 8.02
N PHE A 64 -8.62 0.67 7.51
CA PHE A 64 -8.12 -0.71 7.65
C PHE A 64 -8.39 -1.72 6.54
N GLU A 65 -9.40 -1.59 5.67
CA GLU A 65 -9.77 -2.76 4.86
C GLU A 65 -9.33 -2.74 3.38
N GLY A 66 -8.99 -1.61 2.77
CA GLY A 66 -8.49 -1.58 1.38
C GLY A 66 -9.37 -2.33 0.36
N ALA A 67 -10.62 -2.59 0.74
CA ALA A 67 -11.58 -3.41 0.02
C ALA A 67 -12.23 -2.60 -1.09
N ASP A 68 -12.79 -3.31 -2.07
CA ASP A 68 -13.45 -2.74 -3.25
C ASP A 68 -12.60 -1.66 -3.94
N PRO A 69 -11.42 -2.02 -4.50
CA PRO A 69 -10.60 -1.09 -5.26
C PRO A 69 -11.38 -0.47 -6.41
N ALA A 70 -11.22 0.84 -6.61
CA ALA A 70 -11.82 1.50 -7.76
C ALA A 70 -11.22 0.94 -9.06
N GLU A 71 -12.01 0.90 -10.13
CA GLU A 71 -11.51 0.51 -11.46
C GLU A 71 -11.11 1.76 -12.27
N PRO A 72 -10.17 1.64 -13.23
CA PRO A 72 -9.53 0.42 -13.72
C PRO A 72 -8.32 -0.05 -12.88
N ASN A 73 -8.04 -1.35 -12.86
CA ASN A 73 -6.79 -1.89 -12.29
C ASN A 73 -6.01 -2.73 -13.31
N ASN A 74 -4.72 -2.44 -13.49
CA ASN A 74 -3.83 -3.19 -14.36
C ASN A 74 -2.50 -3.42 -13.66
N LEU A 75 -2.02 -4.66 -13.66
CA LEU A 75 -0.68 -5.03 -13.21
C LEU A 75 -0.17 -6.17 -14.07
N GLU A 76 1.03 -5.98 -14.58
CA GLU A 76 1.75 -6.93 -15.40
C GLU A 76 3.09 -7.23 -14.75
N ILE A 77 3.44 -8.51 -14.58
CA ILE A 77 4.71 -8.94 -13.99
C ILE A 77 5.35 -9.98 -14.92
N ASN A 78 6.61 -9.74 -15.28
CA ASN A 78 7.38 -10.65 -16.13
C ASN A 78 8.70 -11.00 -15.45
N PHE A 79 9.17 -12.23 -15.64
CA PHE A 79 10.44 -12.67 -15.06
C PHE A 79 11.19 -13.67 -15.94
N SER A 80 12.47 -13.91 -15.63
CA SER A 80 13.36 -14.72 -16.48
C SER A 80 12.76 -16.09 -16.77
N GLY A 81 12.80 -16.50 -18.05
CA GLY A 81 12.15 -17.73 -18.52
C GLY A 81 10.99 -17.45 -19.48
N GLY A 82 10.57 -16.19 -19.62
CA GLY A 82 9.41 -15.80 -20.43
C GLY A 82 8.09 -15.94 -19.67
N ASP A 83 8.18 -16.16 -18.37
CA ASP A 83 7.06 -16.30 -17.46
C ASP A 83 6.40 -14.95 -17.17
N ASN A 84 5.09 -14.98 -17.05
CA ASN A 84 4.24 -13.81 -17.02
C ASN A 84 3.06 -13.99 -16.05
N PHE A 85 2.77 -12.96 -15.27
CA PHE A 85 1.52 -12.83 -14.52
C PHE A 85 0.79 -11.55 -14.90
N HIS A 86 -0.45 -11.73 -15.35
CA HIS A 86 -1.38 -10.65 -15.67
C HIS A 86 -2.50 -10.60 -14.62
N LEU A 87 -2.69 -9.46 -13.98
CA LEU A 87 -3.78 -9.24 -13.02
C LEU A 87 -5.12 -9.13 -13.76
N THR A 88 -6.12 -9.89 -13.31
CA THR A 88 -7.50 -9.78 -13.83
C THR A 88 -8.44 -9.09 -12.85
N THR A 89 -8.18 -9.21 -11.55
CA THR A 89 -9.01 -8.59 -10.52
C THR A 89 -8.14 -8.22 -9.33
N LEU A 90 -8.12 -6.93 -8.98
CA LEU A 90 -7.58 -6.47 -7.72
C LEU A 90 -8.65 -6.68 -6.64
N THR A 91 -8.36 -7.50 -5.64
CA THR A 91 -9.30 -7.78 -4.54
C THR A 91 -9.03 -6.92 -3.32
N LYS A 92 -7.82 -6.35 -3.23
CA LYS A 92 -7.40 -5.44 -2.16
C LYS A 92 -6.41 -4.41 -2.71
N GLY A 93 -6.61 -3.16 -2.33
CA GLY A 93 -5.73 -2.04 -2.64
C GLY A 93 -5.57 -1.13 -1.41
N LEU A 94 -4.89 -1.62 -0.38
CA LEU A 94 -4.66 -0.85 0.83
C LEU A 94 -3.52 0.15 0.62
N CYS A 95 -3.86 1.43 0.56
CA CYS A 95 -2.90 2.53 0.50
C CYS A 95 -2.69 3.14 1.89
N SER A 96 -1.44 3.40 2.27
CA SER A 96 -1.07 3.98 3.56
C SER A 96 0.17 4.87 3.46
N ASP A 97 0.27 5.83 4.37
CA ASP A 97 1.41 6.73 4.54
C ASP A 97 2.34 6.23 5.66
N ASP A 98 3.63 6.12 5.38
CA ASP A 98 4.70 5.98 6.36
C ASP A 98 5.43 7.32 6.48
N ALA A 99 5.31 7.97 7.65
CA ALA A 99 5.91 9.27 7.91
C ALA A 99 7.45 9.32 7.78
N ALA A 100 8.13 8.17 7.69
CA ALA A 100 9.56 8.08 7.42
C ALA A 100 9.92 8.13 5.93
N ILE A 101 8.94 8.02 5.04
CA ILE A 101 9.10 7.98 3.58
C ILE A 101 8.56 9.30 3.01
N ASP A 102 9.30 9.91 2.09
CA ASP A 102 8.86 11.11 1.39
C ASP A 102 8.75 10.80 -0.11
N GLN A 103 7.53 10.70 -0.62
CA GLN A 103 7.23 10.32 -2.00
C GLN A 103 7.40 11.47 -3.01
N LYS A 104 7.70 12.69 -2.56
CA LYS A 104 7.65 13.90 -3.41
C LYS A 104 8.61 13.85 -4.62
N PRO A 105 8.24 14.50 -5.76
CA PRO A 105 6.90 14.82 -6.31
C PRO A 105 6.38 13.87 -7.44
N PRO A 106 5.06 13.54 -7.48
CA PRO A 106 3.96 14.39 -7.01
C PRO A 106 3.54 14.13 -5.57
N VAL A 107 2.95 15.15 -4.93
CA VAL A 107 2.42 15.00 -3.57
C VAL A 107 1.17 14.11 -3.58
N ALA A 108 1.24 13.00 -2.88
CA ALA A 108 0.13 12.09 -2.61
C ALA A 108 -0.13 12.00 -1.10
N PRO A 109 -1.27 11.44 -0.66
CA PRO A 109 -1.55 11.21 0.76
C PRO A 109 -0.94 9.89 1.27
N PHE A 110 -0.24 9.14 0.42
CA PHE A 110 0.34 7.84 0.74
C PHE A 110 1.63 7.61 -0.04
N ASP A 111 2.42 6.63 0.40
CA ASP A 111 3.64 6.16 -0.26
C ASP A 111 3.62 4.63 -0.47
N THR A 112 2.79 3.89 0.27
CA THR A 112 2.78 2.44 0.29
C THR A 112 1.45 1.90 -0.24
N PHE A 113 1.53 0.97 -1.19
CA PHE A 113 0.39 0.23 -1.75
C PHE A 113 0.54 -1.26 -1.46
N VAL A 114 -0.37 -1.83 -0.66
CA VAL A 114 -0.46 -3.27 -0.39
C VAL A 114 -1.63 -3.85 -1.17
N GLY A 115 -1.33 -4.78 -2.06
CA GLY A 115 -2.32 -5.37 -2.96
C GLY A 115 -2.44 -6.88 -2.85
N GLU A 116 -3.65 -7.36 -3.10
CA GLU A 116 -3.96 -8.78 -3.32
C GLU A 116 -4.89 -8.88 -4.53
N GLY A 117 -4.79 -9.97 -5.29
CA GLY A 117 -5.65 -10.16 -6.45
C GLY A 117 -5.58 -11.54 -7.08
N THR A 118 -6.41 -11.71 -8.10
CA THR A 118 -6.44 -12.86 -8.98
C THR A 118 -6.01 -12.46 -10.39
N GLY A 119 -5.48 -13.42 -11.11
CA GLY A 119 -4.95 -13.20 -12.45
C GLY A 119 -4.64 -14.49 -13.17
N THR A 120 -3.81 -14.39 -14.19
CA THR A 120 -3.30 -15.53 -14.93
C THR A 120 -1.79 -15.57 -14.90
N PHE A 121 -1.21 -16.69 -14.48
CA PHE A 121 0.19 -17.03 -14.67
C PHE A 121 0.35 -17.90 -15.93
N ASN A 122 1.01 -17.40 -16.97
CA ASN A 122 1.14 -18.09 -18.26
C ASN A 122 -0.21 -18.64 -18.80
N GLY A 123 -1.28 -17.87 -18.63
CA GLY A 123 -2.64 -18.24 -19.01
C GLY A 123 -3.37 -19.21 -18.07
N GLN A 124 -2.74 -19.67 -16.97
CA GLN A 124 -3.37 -20.48 -15.93
C GLN A 124 -3.84 -19.63 -14.75
N PRO A 125 -4.95 -19.96 -14.07
CA PRO A 125 -5.41 -19.20 -12.92
C PRO A 125 -4.35 -19.09 -11.82
N ALA A 126 -4.15 -17.88 -11.31
CA ALA A 126 -3.16 -17.59 -10.28
C ALA A 126 -3.66 -16.51 -9.31
N THR A 127 -3.02 -16.43 -8.14
CA THR A 127 -3.18 -15.35 -7.17
C THR A 127 -1.88 -14.60 -6.97
N ILE A 128 -2.00 -13.36 -6.54
CA ILE A 128 -0.87 -12.49 -6.23
C ILE A 128 -1.09 -11.76 -4.91
N SER A 129 -0.02 -11.58 -4.15
CA SER A 129 0.10 -10.53 -3.13
C SER A 129 1.35 -9.70 -3.39
N PHE A 130 1.28 -8.40 -3.15
CA PHE A 130 2.39 -7.49 -3.42
C PHE A 130 2.38 -6.27 -2.50
N THR A 131 3.54 -5.64 -2.38
CA THR A 131 3.70 -4.31 -1.80
C THR A 131 4.58 -3.47 -2.70
N PHE A 132 4.08 -2.31 -3.12
CA PHE A 132 4.85 -1.31 -3.84
C PHE A 132 4.98 -0.05 -2.99
N VAL A 133 6.18 0.50 -2.95
CA VAL A 133 6.49 1.73 -2.22
C VAL A 133 7.05 2.75 -3.20
N ASP A 134 6.54 3.96 -3.13
CA ASP A 134 7.09 5.17 -3.76
C ASP A 134 7.87 5.96 -2.70
N ALA A 135 9.18 6.04 -2.89
CA ALA A 135 10.08 6.79 -2.00
C ALA A 135 10.70 8.00 -2.72
N GLY A 136 9.96 8.54 -3.69
CA GLY A 136 10.28 9.76 -4.42
C GLY A 136 11.28 9.58 -5.55
N GLU A 137 11.42 10.64 -6.36
CA GLU A 137 12.30 10.63 -7.52
C GLU A 137 13.78 10.58 -7.11
N PRO A 138 14.62 9.82 -7.84
CA PRO A 138 14.39 9.26 -9.19
C PRO A 138 13.89 7.80 -9.20
N GLY A 139 13.22 7.33 -8.15
CA GLY A 139 12.67 5.97 -8.07
C GLY A 139 13.66 4.89 -7.63
N THR A 140 14.90 5.27 -7.29
CA THR A 140 15.94 4.33 -6.82
C THR A 140 15.72 3.84 -5.40
N ALA A 141 14.90 4.55 -4.62
CA ALA A 141 14.52 4.18 -3.26
C ALA A 141 13.17 3.44 -3.22
N ASP A 142 12.42 3.41 -4.34
CA ASP A 142 11.20 2.65 -4.47
C ASP A 142 11.46 1.18 -4.26
N THR A 143 10.50 0.49 -3.63
CA THR A 143 10.63 -0.96 -3.39
C THR A 143 9.44 -1.73 -3.91
N ALA A 144 9.70 -2.99 -4.25
CA ALA A 144 8.68 -3.94 -4.64
C ALA A 144 8.88 -5.27 -3.90
N SER A 145 7.79 -5.84 -3.40
CA SER A 145 7.69 -7.24 -2.95
C SER A 145 6.53 -7.90 -3.68
N VAL A 146 6.69 -9.17 -4.04
CA VAL A 146 5.71 -9.89 -4.86
C VAL A 146 5.73 -11.38 -4.50
N VAL A 147 4.55 -11.97 -4.29
CA VAL A 147 4.36 -13.42 -4.21
C VAL A 147 3.27 -13.82 -5.19
N ILE A 148 3.57 -14.76 -6.09
CA ILE A 148 2.61 -15.30 -7.06
C ILE A 148 2.44 -16.80 -6.80
N THR A 149 1.20 -17.26 -6.78
CA THR A 149 0.84 -18.68 -6.59
C THR A 149 -0.05 -19.17 -7.72
N SER A 150 0.34 -20.29 -8.33
CA SER A 150 -0.43 -21.01 -9.36
C SER A 150 -0.34 -22.51 -9.05
N GLY A 151 -1.22 -23.00 -8.17
CA GLY A 151 -1.12 -24.34 -7.57
C GLY A 151 0.00 -24.46 -6.52
N SER A 152 1.17 -23.91 -6.81
CA SER A 152 2.30 -23.70 -5.90
C SER A 152 2.86 -22.28 -6.06
N THR A 153 3.68 -21.82 -5.12
CA THR A 153 4.40 -20.55 -5.26
C THR A 153 5.34 -20.62 -6.47
N VAL A 154 5.16 -19.71 -7.42
CA VAL A 154 5.99 -19.62 -8.65
C VAL A 154 6.94 -18.44 -8.60
N LEU A 155 6.64 -17.42 -7.80
CA LEU A 155 7.52 -16.29 -7.52
C LEU A 155 7.37 -15.88 -6.05
N SER A 156 8.49 -15.62 -5.37
CA SER A 156 8.51 -15.09 -4.01
C SER A 156 9.68 -14.12 -3.86
N CYS A 157 9.36 -12.84 -3.90
CA CYS A 157 10.29 -11.74 -3.80
C CYS A 157 10.01 -10.93 -2.53
N GLU A 158 10.97 -10.88 -1.63
CA GLU A 158 10.94 -9.92 -0.53
C GLU A 158 11.19 -8.49 -1.03
N ALA A 159 10.84 -7.51 -0.20
CA ALA A 159 10.97 -6.10 -0.53
C ALA A 159 12.39 -5.77 -1.02
N SER A 160 12.49 -5.35 -2.27
CA SER A 160 13.76 -5.06 -2.94
C SER A 160 13.69 -3.71 -3.64
N PRO A 161 14.76 -2.89 -3.60
CA PRO A 161 14.81 -1.63 -4.34
C PRO A 161 14.70 -1.84 -5.85
N LEU A 162 14.07 -0.88 -6.54
CA LEU A 162 14.09 -0.87 -8.00
C LEU A 162 15.52 -0.63 -8.51
N THR A 163 15.94 -1.43 -9.49
CA THR A 163 17.17 -1.18 -10.26
C THR A 163 16.92 -0.17 -11.38
N PHE A 164 15.73 -0.20 -11.96
CA PHE A 164 15.27 0.73 -13.00
C PHE A 164 13.77 0.94 -12.84
N GLY A 165 13.26 2.11 -13.22
CA GLY A 165 11.83 2.43 -13.15
C GLY A 165 11.51 3.49 -12.11
N ASN A 166 10.21 3.66 -11.86
CA ASN A 166 9.67 4.60 -10.88
C ASN A 166 8.26 4.16 -10.50
N HIS A 167 7.93 4.22 -9.23
CA HIS A 167 6.58 4.24 -8.70
C HIS A 167 6.18 5.68 -8.45
N GLN A 168 4.91 5.99 -8.65
CA GLN A 168 4.36 7.30 -8.32
C GLN A 168 3.00 7.11 -7.68
N ALA A 169 2.88 7.53 -6.44
CA ALA A 169 1.61 7.70 -5.77
C ALA A 169 0.92 8.97 -6.29
N HIS A 170 -0.39 8.90 -6.42
CA HIS A 170 -1.21 10.01 -6.89
C HIS A 170 -2.43 10.16 -6.01
N ARG A 171 -2.82 11.42 -5.80
CA ARG A 171 -4.14 11.75 -5.28
C ARG A 171 -5.24 11.16 -6.16
N LEU A 172 -6.40 10.94 -5.55
CA LEU A 172 -7.60 10.57 -6.28
C LEU A 172 -7.98 11.70 -7.26
N THR A 173 -8.12 11.38 -8.55
CA THR A 173 -8.48 12.35 -9.58
C THR A 173 -9.84 12.97 -9.27
N GLY A 174 -9.91 14.31 -9.21
CA GLY A 174 -11.11 15.07 -8.82
C GLY A 174 -11.06 15.70 -7.42
N SER A 175 -10.03 15.41 -6.63
CA SER A 175 -9.74 16.11 -5.37
C SER A 175 -8.94 17.40 -5.62
N ASN A 176 -9.64 18.49 -5.91
CA ASN A 176 -9.03 19.83 -5.82
C ASN A 176 -8.89 20.20 -4.34
N GLN A 177 -7.73 19.95 -3.74
CA GLN A 177 -7.30 20.52 -2.46
C GLN A 177 -5.90 21.11 -2.61
#